data_AF-A0A3A4WVG1-F1
#
_entry.id   AF-A0A3A4WVG1-F1
#
_cell.length_a   1.000
_cell.length_b   1.000
_cell.length_c   1.000
_cell.angle_alpha   90.00
_cell.angle_beta   90.00
_cell.angle_gamma   90.00
#
_symmetry.space_group_name_H-M   'P 1'
#
loop_
_entity.id
_entity.type
_entity.pdbx_description
1 polymer ?
#
loop_
_entity_poly.entity_id
_entity_poly.type
_entity_poly.pdbx_seq_one_letter_code
_entity_poly.pdbx_strand_id
1 'polypeptide(L)'
;MEEGIALYKAEKYNEAVQSLKKARQKDPASSSAAFFLGLSYKQLSDYPAAKMHLRDAVSLSPKIKEALVELIDVLYQIGEKEDLAEAKKWIAVAKENDIFPAKITFLEGLVHQKEGDHLGSIEYFEKAKSLDPSMRQAADLQIAIGYVNARDLKKARDRFEAVVSYNPQSDMAEFARRYQESIDRQIDLERPLHITVSVSGGYDTNVVLKPLETEVAPDITNEDSFFKNVNARLDYLPALPFPWIFNSSYSFSGTFYDTQVRRTHDSISNNLYGLAGYNFGSYSLNGIVNYTYMLRRNPDWETLGHFLGLGPSVRMSWRQNHLFELFGGVLFKEYEEDPLIPEEDNDAQAFNTYLNWLWGITDRTFLSLRYDFAAEDTDGDNLDNDTHRFSANVSFPVWIDPLRIQIGAQAAMQDYNNNHSAFGVKRSDDTYLGFAGISWAFYKGFTLLSNYSYTKADSNLPIYEYDRHIVSLG
;
A
#
# COMPACT_ATOMS: atom_id res chain seq x y z
N MET A 1 -30.38 -44.72 28.54
CA MET A 1 -30.59 -44.19 27.18
C MET A 1 -31.45 -42.93 27.25
N GLU A 2 -32.71 -43.03 27.67
CA GLU A 2 -33.63 -41.89 27.81
C GLU A 2 -33.08 -40.74 28.67
N GLU A 3 -32.51 -41.06 29.83
CA GLU A 3 -31.86 -40.09 30.71
C GLU A 3 -30.73 -39.33 29.99
N GLY A 4 -29.89 -40.03 29.23
CA GLY A 4 -28.79 -39.41 28.49
C GLY A 4 -29.27 -38.49 27.37
N ILE A 5 -30.36 -38.85 26.68
CA ILE A 5 -30.99 -37.99 25.67
C ILE A 5 -31.61 -36.75 26.32
N ALA A 6 -32.29 -36.92 27.46
CA ALA A 6 -32.88 -35.82 28.21
C ALA A 6 -31.81 -34.82 28.68
N LEU A 7 -30.68 -35.32 29.18
CA LEU A 7 -29.52 -34.51 29.57
C LEU A 7 -28.92 -33.75 28.37
N TYR A 8 -28.81 -34.40 27.20
CA TYR A 8 -28.36 -33.74 25.97
C TYR A 8 -29.29 -32.59 25.58
N LYS A 9 -30.62 -32.84 25.60
CA LYS A 9 -31.63 -31.80 25.30
C LYS A 9 -31.66 -30.66 26.32
N ALA A 10 -31.23 -30.93 27.56
CA ALA A 10 -31.05 -29.93 28.60
C ALA A 10 -29.67 -29.24 28.56
N GLU A 11 -28.89 -29.44 27.48
CA GLU A 11 -27.55 -28.88 27.25
C GLU A 11 -26.51 -29.29 28.31
N LYS A 12 -26.80 -30.32 29.10
CA LYS A 12 -25.89 -30.88 30.12
C LYS A 12 -24.98 -31.93 29.49
N TYR A 13 -24.15 -31.50 28.54
CA TYR A 13 -23.39 -32.41 27.67
C TYR A 13 -22.44 -33.36 28.42
N ASN A 14 -21.77 -32.89 29.49
CA ASN A 14 -20.91 -33.74 30.31
C ASN A 14 -21.67 -34.86 31.03
N GLU A 15 -22.84 -34.55 31.61
CA GLU A 15 -23.70 -35.53 32.26
C GLU A 15 -24.32 -36.49 31.22
N ALA A 16 -24.73 -35.95 30.07
CA ALA A 16 -25.22 -36.73 28.94
C ALA A 16 -24.19 -37.77 28.49
N VAL A 17 -22.91 -37.38 28.33
CA VAL A 17 -21.82 -38.31 28.00
C VAL A 17 -21.72 -39.44 29.00
N GLN A 18 -21.80 -39.17 30.31
CA GLN A 18 -21.72 -40.22 31.32
C GLN A 18 -22.89 -41.21 31.22
N SER A 19 -24.12 -40.71 31.11
CA SER A 19 -25.32 -41.54 31.02
C SER A 19 -25.43 -42.29 29.69
N LEU A 20 -24.97 -41.70 28.58
CA LEU A 20 -24.91 -42.31 27.26
C LEU A 20 -23.78 -43.36 27.15
N LYS A 21 -22.63 -43.14 27.80
CA LYS A 21 -21.58 -44.17 27.92
C LYS A 21 -22.10 -45.43 28.63
N LYS A 22 -22.82 -45.26 29.75
CA LYS A 22 -23.46 -46.39 30.46
C LYS A 22 -24.51 -47.08 29.57
N ALA A 23 -25.30 -46.31 28.83
CA ALA A 23 -26.28 -46.86 27.90
C ALA A 23 -25.59 -47.72 26.81
N ARG A 24 -24.48 -47.23 26.28
CA ARG A 24 -23.72 -47.93 25.23
C ARG A 24 -22.88 -49.10 25.73
N GLN A 25 -22.50 -49.13 27.01
CA GLN A 25 -21.94 -50.33 27.64
C GLN A 25 -22.98 -51.45 27.73
N LYS A 26 -24.26 -51.10 27.95
CA LYS A 26 -25.35 -52.08 28.01
C LYS A 26 -25.78 -52.57 26.62
N ASP A 27 -25.76 -51.69 25.63
CA ASP A 27 -26.05 -52.01 24.24
C ASP A 27 -25.01 -51.35 23.30
N PRO A 28 -23.89 -52.06 23.03
CA PRO A 28 -22.84 -51.57 22.14
C PRO A 28 -23.28 -51.39 20.68
N ALA A 29 -24.37 -52.04 20.25
CA ALA A 29 -24.87 -51.98 18.88
C ALA A 29 -25.93 -50.89 18.66
N SER A 30 -26.29 -50.15 19.71
CA SER A 30 -27.28 -49.07 19.63
C SER A 30 -26.76 -47.88 18.81
N SER A 31 -27.22 -47.77 17.56
CA SER A 31 -26.93 -46.62 16.70
C SER A 31 -27.39 -45.30 17.33
N SER A 32 -28.54 -45.31 18.02
CA SER A 32 -29.07 -44.13 18.72
C SER A 32 -28.18 -43.71 19.90
N ALA A 33 -27.67 -44.65 20.69
CA ALA A 33 -26.76 -44.31 21.78
C ALA A 33 -25.44 -43.76 21.24
N ALA A 34 -24.95 -44.32 20.13
CA ALA A 34 -23.78 -43.82 19.43
C ALA A 34 -24.00 -42.39 18.89
N PHE A 35 -25.15 -42.12 18.28
CA PHE A 35 -25.50 -40.82 17.72
C PHE A 35 -25.55 -39.71 18.77
N PHE A 36 -26.34 -39.90 19.84
CA PHE A 36 -26.44 -38.88 20.90
C PHE A 36 -25.13 -38.70 21.66
N LEU A 37 -24.33 -39.77 21.80
CA LEU A 37 -23.01 -39.66 22.43
C LEU A 37 -22.07 -38.84 21.54
N GLY A 38 -22.08 -39.10 20.23
CA GLY A 38 -21.34 -38.32 19.24
C GLY A 38 -21.73 -36.85 19.22
N LEU A 39 -23.03 -36.54 19.23
CA LEU A 39 -23.55 -35.17 19.35
C LEU A 39 -23.10 -34.50 20.66
N SER A 40 -23.15 -35.22 21.78
CA SER A 40 -22.73 -34.67 23.07
C SER A 40 -21.25 -34.29 23.06
N TYR A 41 -20.40 -35.14 22.46
CA TYR A 41 -18.98 -34.83 22.29
C TYR A 41 -18.71 -33.68 21.32
N LYS A 42 -19.49 -33.58 20.23
CA LYS A 42 -19.41 -32.44 19.30
C LYS A 42 -19.67 -31.12 20.02
N GLN A 43 -20.70 -31.06 20.88
CA GLN A 43 -21.02 -29.87 21.68
C GLN A 43 -19.96 -29.54 22.73
N LEU A 44 -19.20 -30.55 23.18
CA LEU A 44 -18.02 -30.37 24.04
C LEU A 44 -16.74 -30.05 23.25
N SER A 45 -16.84 -29.87 21.92
CA SER A 45 -15.71 -29.65 21.00
C SER A 45 -14.65 -30.77 21.01
N ASP A 46 -14.98 -31.95 21.52
CA ASP A 46 -14.14 -33.16 21.42
C ASP A 46 -14.44 -33.88 20.11
N TYR A 47 -13.96 -33.27 19.00
CA TYR A 47 -14.20 -33.77 17.65
C TYR A 47 -13.67 -35.19 17.40
N PRO A 48 -12.51 -35.62 17.93
CA PRO A 48 -12.05 -37.01 17.79
C PRO A 48 -13.00 -38.03 18.42
N ALA A 49 -13.50 -37.77 19.63
CA ALA A 49 -14.48 -38.67 20.27
C ALA A 49 -15.84 -38.64 19.54
N ALA A 50 -16.26 -37.45 19.10
CA ALA A 50 -17.48 -37.29 18.31
C ALA A 50 -17.41 -38.10 17.00
N LYS A 51 -16.30 -37.99 16.26
CA LYS A 51 -16.03 -38.72 15.01
C LYS A 51 -16.20 -40.22 15.21
N MET A 52 -15.57 -40.79 16.24
CA MET A 52 -15.65 -42.23 16.52
C MET A 52 -17.10 -42.68 16.70
N HIS A 53 -17.87 -41.95 17.51
CA HIS A 53 -19.23 -42.33 17.86
C HIS A 53 -20.26 -42.03 16.76
N LEU A 54 -20.06 -40.97 15.98
CA LEU A 54 -20.89 -40.68 14.80
C LEU A 54 -20.61 -41.68 13.67
N ARG A 55 -19.36 -42.15 13.52
CA ARG A 55 -19.03 -43.22 12.58
C ARG A 55 -19.74 -44.54 12.92
N ASP A 56 -19.83 -44.86 14.22
CA ASP A 56 -20.65 -46.00 14.67
C ASP A 56 -22.13 -45.78 14.33
N ALA A 57 -22.67 -44.57 14.56
CA ALA A 57 -24.07 -44.27 14.31
C ALA A 57 -24.50 -44.37 12.83
N VAL A 58 -23.60 -44.07 11.89
CA VAL A 58 -23.87 -44.25 10.45
C VAL A 58 -23.72 -45.70 9.98
N SER A 59 -22.99 -46.52 10.74
CA SER A 59 -22.66 -47.91 10.38
C SER A 59 -23.60 -48.93 11.03
N LEU A 60 -24.03 -48.69 12.28
CA LEU A 60 -24.90 -49.56 13.05
C LEU A 60 -26.36 -49.47 12.59
N SER A 61 -27.11 -50.54 12.83
CA SER A 61 -28.54 -50.63 12.48
C SER A 61 -29.43 -50.39 13.71
N PRO A 62 -30.51 -49.58 13.58
CA PRO A 62 -30.97 -48.89 12.39
C PRO A 62 -30.10 -47.67 12.04
N LYS A 63 -29.85 -47.44 10.74
CA LYS A 63 -29.06 -46.29 10.26
C LYS A 63 -29.77 -44.98 10.57
N ILE A 64 -29.05 -44.01 11.12
CA ILE A 64 -29.56 -42.67 11.42
C ILE A 64 -29.07 -41.71 10.34
N LYS A 65 -29.98 -41.17 9.53
CA LYS A 65 -29.62 -40.30 8.38
C LYS A 65 -28.95 -39.01 8.86
N GLU A 66 -29.41 -38.46 9.98
CA GLU A 66 -28.89 -37.27 10.63
C GLU A 66 -27.44 -37.46 11.08
N ALA A 67 -27.05 -38.68 11.48
CA ALA A 67 -25.68 -38.99 11.88
C ALA A 67 -24.67 -38.76 10.75
N LEU A 68 -25.11 -38.87 9.49
CA LEU A 68 -24.26 -38.66 8.32
C LEU A 68 -23.89 -37.18 8.18
N VAL A 69 -24.87 -36.28 8.30
CA VAL A 69 -24.65 -34.82 8.28
C VAL A 69 -23.70 -34.41 9.40
N GLU A 70 -23.93 -34.93 10.60
CA GLU A 70 -23.12 -34.62 11.79
C GLU A 70 -21.70 -35.18 11.68
N LEU A 71 -21.54 -36.38 11.11
CA LEU A 71 -20.21 -36.97 10.87
C LEU A 71 -19.41 -36.13 9.87
N ILE A 72 -20.02 -35.72 8.74
CA ILE A 72 -19.34 -34.87 7.75
C ILE A 72 -18.89 -33.55 8.38
N ASP A 73 -19.76 -32.90 9.16
CA ASP A 73 -19.40 -31.65 9.85
C ASP A 73 -18.24 -31.87 10.82
N VAL A 74 -18.28 -32.92 11.65
CA VAL A 74 -17.17 -33.23 12.57
C VAL A 74 -15.86 -33.50 11.82
N LEU A 75 -15.90 -34.23 10.70
CA LEU A 75 -14.71 -34.47 9.85
C LEU A 75 -14.17 -33.16 9.27
N TYR A 76 -15.05 -32.24 8.85
CA TYR A 76 -14.67 -30.90 8.40
C TYR A 76 -14.03 -30.05 9.52
N GLN A 77 -14.56 -30.12 10.74
CA GLN A 77 -13.99 -29.39 11.90
C GLN A 77 -12.58 -29.89 12.25
N ILE A 78 -12.33 -31.20 12.13
CA ILE A 78 -10.99 -31.78 12.32
C ILE A 78 -10.06 -31.28 11.22
N GLY A 79 -10.48 -31.31 9.96
CA GLY A 79 -9.80 -30.63 8.84
C GLY A 79 -8.49 -31.28 8.38
N GLU A 80 -8.08 -32.40 8.97
CA GLU A 80 -6.94 -33.18 8.50
C GLU A 80 -7.22 -33.80 7.12
N LYS A 81 -6.18 -34.03 6.32
CA LYS A 81 -6.32 -34.51 4.94
C LYS A 81 -7.08 -35.84 4.84
N GLU A 82 -6.89 -36.73 5.81
CA GLU A 82 -7.57 -38.03 5.87
C GLU A 82 -9.06 -37.89 6.22
N ASP A 83 -9.38 -36.96 7.13
CA ASP A 83 -10.75 -36.64 7.55
C ASP A 83 -11.56 -36.01 6.42
N LEU A 84 -10.97 -35.06 5.69
CA LEU A 84 -11.61 -34.44 4.52
C LEU A 84 -11.87 -35.47 3.41
N ALA A 85 -10.95 -36.41 3.20
CA ALA A 85 -11.14 -37.51 2.27
C ALA A 85 -12.26 -38.46 2.71
N GLU A 86 -12.41 -38.71 4.01
CA GLU A 86 -13.52 -39.48 4.56
C GLU A 86 -14.85 -38.72 4.43
N ALA A 87 -14.87 -37.41 4.68
CA ALA A 87 -16.04 -36.57 4.54
C ALA A 87 -16.62 -36.67 3.11
N LYS A 88 -15.77 -36.60 2.09
CA LYS A 88 -16.15 -36.80 0.68
C LYS A 88 -16.78 -38.16 0.40
N LYS A 89 -16.29 -39.23 1.03
CA LYS A 89 -16.90 -40.57 0.91
C LYS A 89 -18.32 -40.57 1.46
N TRP A 90 -18.54 -39.99 2.64
CA TRP A 90 -19.87 -39.92 3.23
C TRP A 90 -20.80 -38.98 2.46
N ILE A 91 -20.30 -37.87 1.91
CA ILE A 91 -21.05 -36.99 1.00
C ILE A 91 -21.56 -37.77 -0.21
N ALA A 92 -20.71 -38.59 -0.84
CA ALA A 92 -21.11 -39.42 -1.98
C ALA A 92 -22.23 -40.40 -1.61
N VAL A 93 -22.12 -41.09 -0.46
CA VAL A 93 -23.16 -41.99 0.06
C VAL A 93 -24.47 -41.24 0.31
N ALA A 94 -24.42 -40.04 0.89
CA ALA A 94 -25.62 -39.25 1.15
C ALA A 94 -26.30 -38.78 -0.14
N LYS A 95 -25.54 -38.38 -1.15
CA LYS A 95 -26.07 -38.00 -2.47
C LYS A 95 -26.74 -39.17 -3.19
N GLU A 96 -26.11 -40.35 -3.18
CA GLU A 96 -26.67 -41.56 -3.79
C GLU A 96 -28.02 -41.95 -3.18
N ASN A 97 -28.18 -41.70 -1.87
CA ASN A 97 -29.38 -42.05 -1.12
C ASN A 97 -30.34 -40.87 -0.90
N ASP A 98 -30.13 -39.74 -1.59
CA ASP A 98 -30.89 -38.50 -1.48
C ASP A 98 -31.14 -38.03 -0.02
N ILE A 99 -30.12 -38.14 0.82
CA ILE A 99 -30.17 -37.75 2.23
C ILE A 99 -29.86 -36.26 2.33
N PHE A 100 -30.86 -35.45 2.69
CA PHE A 100 -30.73 -34.01 2.95
C PHE A 100 -29.92 -33.26 1.86
N PRO A 101 -30.35 -33.27 0.58
CA PRO A 101 -29.56 -32.83 -0.56
C PRO A 101 -28.99 -31.42 -0.43
N ALA A 102 -29.77 -30.46 0.11
CA ALA A 102 -29.29 -29.09 0.35
C ALA A 102 -28.16 -29.03 1.38
N LYS A 103 -28.33 -29.67 2.55
CA LYS A 103 -27.31 -29.72 3.63
C LYS A 103 -26.03 -30.42 3.18
N ILE A 104 -26.15 -31.52 2.45
CA ILE A 104 -24.99 -32.27 1.95
C ILE A 104 -24.22 -31.47 0.89
N THR A 105 -24.93 -30.80 -0.02
CA THR A 105 -24.29 -29.92 -1.01
C THR A 105 -23.60 -28.74 -0.32
N PHE A 106 -24.20 -28.16 0.74
CA PHE A 106 -23.57 -27.11 1.53
C PHE A 106 -22.28 -27.60 2.22
N LEU A 107 -22.31 -28.78 2.86
CA LEU A 107 -21.15 -29.38 3.50
C LEU A 107 -20.04 -29.73 2.50
N GLU A 108 -20.38 -30.14 1.29
CA GLU A 108 -19.42 -30.36 0.22
C GLU A 108 -18.70 -29.06 -0.16
N GLY A 109 -19.43 -27.94 -0.27
CA GLY A 109 -18.83 -26.63 -0.45
C GLY A 109 -17.83 -26.29 0.67
N LEU A 110 -18.20 -26.52 1.93
CA LEU A 110 -17.30 -26.29 3.08
C LEU A 110 -16.03 -27.14 3.00
N VAL A 111 -16.15 -28.42 2.65
CA VAL A 111 -15.00 -29.32 2.49
C VAL A 111 -14.06 -28.83 1.38
N HIS A 112 -14.59 -28.47 0.20
CA HIS A 112 -13.78 -27.90 -0.89
C HIS A 112 -13.08 -26.60 -0.48
N GLN A 113 -13.78 -25.72 0.24
CA GLN A 113 -13.20 -24.47 0.72
C GLN A 113 -12.07 -24.70 1.73
N LYS A 114 -12.17 -25.74 2.58
CA LYS A 114 -11.12 -26.14 3.54
C LYS A 114 -9.87 -26.67 2.84
N GLU A 115 -10.04 -27.34 1.71
CA GLU A 115 -8.93 -27.85 0.88
C GLU A 115 -8.24 -26.76 0.03
N GLY A 116 -8.71 -25.51 0.10
CA GLY A 116 -8.15 -24.38 -0.65
C GLY A 116 -8.85 -24.12 -2.00
N ASP A 117 -9.84 -24.91 -2.38
CA ASP A 117 -10.66 -24.70 -3.58
C ASP A 117 -11.75 -23.65 -3.31
N HIS A 118 -11.33 -22.42 -3.05
CA HIS A 118 -12.22 -21.33 -2.63
C HIS A 118 -13.21 -20.94 -3.74
N LEU A 119 -12.77 -20.90 -5.00
CA LEU A 119 -13.64 -20.53 -6.12
C LEU A 119 -14.53 -21.71 -6.57
N GLY A 120 -14.01 -22.95 -6.60
CA GLY A 120 -14.82 -24.12 -6.92
C GLY A 120 -15.90 -24.40 -5.86
N SER A 121 -15.64 -24.06 -4.59
CA SER A 121 -16.64 -24.20 -3.51
C SER A 121 -17.93 -23.41 -3.76
N ILE A 122 -17.86 -22.30 -4.52
CA ILE A 122 -18.98 -21.38 -4.76
C ILE A 122 -20.14 -22.08 -5.48
N GLU A 123 -19.85 -22.96 -6.44
CA GLU A 123 -20.89 -23.70 -7.19
C GLU A 123 -21.75 -24.55 -6.24
N TYR A 124 -21.12 -25.19 -5.24
CA TYR A 124 -21.85 -26.00 -4.26
C TYR A 124 -22.74 -25.15 -3.36
N PHE A 125 -22.27 -23.99 -2.90
CA PHE A 125 -23.08 -23.09 -2.09
C PHE A 125 -24.25 -22.47 -2.88
N GLU A 126 -24.02 -22.08 -4.14
CA GLU A 126 -25.06 -21.61 -5.06
C GLU A 126 -26.12 -22.69 -5.31
N LYS A 127 -25.69 -23.95 -5.46
CA LYS A 127 -26.59 -25.09 -5.57
C LYS A 127 -27.34 -25.37 -4.26
N ALA A 128 -26.67 -25.33 -3.12
CA ALA A 128 -27.30 -25.56 -1.81
C ALA A 128 -28.41 -24.55 -1.52
N LYS A 129 -28.18 -23.26 -1.78
CA LYS A 129 -29.19 -22.21 -1.56
C LYS A 129 -30.35 -22.24 -2.57
N SER A 130 -30.15 -22.83 -3.75
CA SER A 130 -31.25 -23.04 -4.70
C SER A 130 -32.11 -24.26 -4.33
N LEU A 131 -31.50 -25.29 -3.72
CA LEU A 131 -32.22 -26.44 -3.15
C LEU A 131 -33.01 -26.09 -1.89
N ASP A 132 -32.45 -25.23 -1.02
CA ASP A 132 -33.11 -24.77 0.20
C ASP A 132 -32.92 -23.25 0.39
N PRO A 133 -33.97 -22.44 0.12
CA PRO A 133 -33.93 -20.99 0.31
C PRO A 133 -33.61 -20.54 1.74
N SER A 134 -33.84 -21.36 2.77
CA SER A 134 -33.49 -21.01 4.15
C SER A 134 -31.98 -20.93 4.37
N MET A 135 -31.19 -21.56 3.49
CA MET A 135 -29.73 -21.55 3.52
C MET A 135 -29.10 -20.35 2.81
N ARG A 136 -29.87 -19.48 2.14
CA ARG A 136 -29.33 -18.34 1.38
C ARG A 136 -28.36 -17.49 2.18
N GLN A 137 -28.70 -17.16 3.42
CA GLN A 137 -27.85 -16.32 4.26
C GLN A 137 -26.52 -17.02 4.58
N ALA A 138 -26.56 -18.30 4.97
CA ALA A 138 -25.36 -19.08 5.29
C ALA A 138 -24.49 -19.35 4.03
N ALA A 139 -25.12 -19.66 2.90
CA ALA A 139 -24.43 -19.90 1.63
C ALA A 139 -23.77 -18.64 1.09
N ASP A 140 -24.47 -17.51 1.10
CA ASP A 140 -23.90 -16.24 0.62
C ASP A 140 -22.75 -15.77 1.53
N LEU A 141 -22.78 -16.10 2.83
CA LEU A 141 -21.67 -15.87 3.75
C LEU A 141 -20.43 -16.69 3.38
N GLN A 142 -20.58 -18.00 3.14
CA GLN A 142 -19.44 -18.84 2.76
C GLN A 142 -18.88 -18.47 1.38
N ILE A 143 -19.74 -18.06 0.44
CA ILE A 143 -19.33 -17.54 -0.87
C ILE A 143 -18.54 -16.23 -0.71
N ALA A 144 -18.98 -15.32 0.16
CA ALA A 144 -18.25 -14.10 0.45
C ALA A 144 -16.85 -14.41 1.00
N ILE A 145 -16.74 -15.35 1.95
CA ILE A 145 -15.44 -15.82 2.49
C ILE A 145 -14.58 -16.47 1.38
N GLY A 146 -15.19 -17.21 0.46
CA GLY A 146 -14.50 -17.77 -0.70
C GLY A 146 -13.86 -16.71 -1.58
N TYR A 147 -14.60 -15.63 -1.87
CA TYR A 147 -14.06 -14.48 -2.62
C TYR A 147 -13.00 -13.71 -1.84
N VAL A 148 -13.11 -13.57 -0.51
CA VAL A 148 -12.06 -12.98 0.33
C VAL A 148 -10.76 -13.76 0.20
N ASN A 149 -10.81 -15.08 0.35
CA ASN A 149 -9.62 -15.92 0.26
C ASN A 149 -9.03 -15.94 -1.17
N ALA A 150 -9.87 -15.78 -2.19
CA ALA A 150 -9.44 -15.60 -3.58
C ALA A 150 -8.97 -14.17 -3.92
N ARG A 151 -8.98 -13.24 -2.95
CA ARG A 151 -8.67 -11.81 -3.11
C ARG A 151 -9.57 -11.04 -4.08
N ASP A 152 -10.74 -11.57 -4.43
CA ASP A 152 -11.75 -10.84 -5.22
C ASP A 152 -12.65 -10.04 -4.27
N LEU A 153 -12.08 -8.98 -3.69
CA LEU A 153 -12.72 -8.19 -2.64
C LEU A 153 -14.02 -7.52 -3.10
N LYS A 154 -14.11 -7.16 -4.39
CA LYS A 154 -15.34 -6.58 -4.96
C LYS A 154 -16.49 -7.58 -4.92
N LYS A 155 -16.29 -8.81 -5.42
CA LYS A 155 -17.32 -9.84 -5.31
C LYS A 155 -17.58 -10.23 -3.87
N ALA A 156 -16.56 -10.29 -3.02
CA ALA A 156 -16.75 -10.56 -1.59
C ALA A 156 -17.70 -9.53 -0.95
N ARG A 157 -17.49 -8.24 -1.23
CA ARG A 157 -18.34 -7.13 -0.76
C ARG A 157 -19.80 -7.32 -1.17
N ASP A 158 -20.05 -7.58 -2.45
CA ASP A 158 -21.40 -7.78 -2.99
C ASP A 158 -22.12 -8.95 -2.30
N ARG A 159 -21.38 -10.00 -1.97
CA ARG A 159 -21.92 -11.19 -1.30
C ARG A 159 -22.16 -10.98 0.18
N PHE A 160 -21.30 -10.24 0.87
CA PHE A 160 -21.60 -9.79 2.24
C PHE A 160 -22.83 -8.87 2.28
N GLU A 161 -23.06 -8.05 1.24
CA GLU A 161 -24.25 -7.20 1.15
C GLU A 161 -25.52 -8.05 1.05
N ALA A 162 -25.49 -9.11 0.24
CA ALA A 162 -26.57 -10.09 0.18
C ALA A 162 -26.84 -10.73 1.56
N VAL A 163 -25.80 -11.14 2.30
CA VAL A 163 -25.94 -11.69 3.67
C VAL A 163 -26.68 -10.73 4.60
N VAL A 164 -26.31 -9.44 4.57
CA VAL A 164 -26.97 -8.40 5.38
C VAL A 164 -28.43 -8.22 4.95
N SER A 165 -28.72 -8.29 3.64
CA SER A 165 -30.06 -8.06 3.10
C SER A 165 -31.09 -9.12 3.50
N TYR A 166 -30.69 -10.40 3.65
CA TYR A 166 -31.65 -11.47 3.93
C TYR A 166 -32.22 -11.41 5.35
N ASN A 167 -31.35 -11.24 6.34
CA ASN A 167 -31.73 -11.07 7.73
C ASN A 167 -30.75 -10.12 8.42
N PRO A 168 -31.05 -8.80 8.44
CA PRO A 168 -30.15 -7.78 8.97
C PRO A 168 -29.80 -7.92 10.45
N GLN A 169 -30.64 -8.61 11.23
CA GLN A 169 -30.51 -8.75 12.68
C GLN A 169 -29.77 -10.02 13.12
N SER A 170 -29.33 -10.87 12.19
CA SER A 170 -28.59 -12.09 12.54
C SER A 170 -27.11 -11.81 12.84
N ASP A 171 -26.49 -12.68 13.63
CA ASP A 171 -25.04 -12.65 13.89
C ASP A 171 -24.22 -12.72 12.60
N MET A 172 -24.72 -13.43 11.58
CA MET A 172 -24.10 -13.50 10.25
C MET A 172 -24.10 -12.13 9.56
N ALA A 173 -25.19 -11.36 9.68
CA ALA A 173 -25.26 -10.02 9.13
C ALA A 173 -24.37 -9.03 9.90
N GLU A 174 -24.24 -9.18 11.22
CA GLU A 174 -23.27 -8.39 12.00
C GLU A 174 -21.83 -8.71 11.59
N PHE A 175 -21.49 -9.99 11.45
CA PHE A 175 -20.19 -10.44 10.94
C PHE A 175 -19.91 -9.88 9.55
N ALA A 176 -20.89 -9.96 8.64
CA ALA A 176 -20.79 -9.44 7.28
C ALA A 176 -20.52 -7.92 7.26
N ARG A 177 -21.21 -7.13 8.09
CA ARG A 177 -20.98 -5.67 8.20
C ARG A 177 -19.55 -5.35 8.62
N ARG A 178 -19.03 -6.03 9.65
CA ARG A 178 -17.63 -5.82 10.11
C ARG A 178 -16.61 -6.13 9.01
N TYR A 179 -16.84 -7.21 8.26
CA TYR A 179 -15.98 -7.57 7.13
C TYR A 179 -16.10 -6.57 5.96
N GLN A 180 -17.30 -6.08 5.65
CA GLN A 180 -17.50 -5.05 4.63
C GLN A 180 -16.73 -3.78 4.95
N GLU A 181 -16.75 -3.30 6.21
CA GLU A 181 -15.96 -2.12 6.59
C GLU A 181 -14.45 -2.30 6.38
N SER A 182 -13.93 -3.51 6.61
CA SER A 182 -12.54 -3.85 6.33
C SER A 182 -12.26 -3.91 4.83
N ILE A 183 -13.15 -4.54 4.07
CA ILE A 183 -13.03 -4.68 2.61
C ILE A 183 -13.10 -3.32 1.94
N ASP A 184 -14.05 -2.46 2.33
CA ASP A 184 -14.22 -1.12 1.76
C ASP A 184 -12.97 -0.27 2.00
N ARG A 185 -12.38 -0.36 3.21
CA ARG A 185 -11.08 0.27 3.50
C ARG A 185 -9.98 -0.24 2.59
N GLN A 186 -9.91 -1.55 2.37
CA GLN A 186 -8.88 -2.16 1.53
C GLN A 186 -9.08 -1.81 0.05
N ILE A 187 -10.33 -1.83 -0.45
CA ILE A 187 -10.67 -1.41 -1.81
C ILE A 187 -10.33 0.07 -2.02
N ASP A 188 -10.58 0.93 -1.02
CA ASP A 188 -10.22 2.35 -1.08
C ASP A 188 -8.71 2.56 -1.10
N LEU A 189 -7.94 1.78 -0.35
CA LEU A 189 -6.47 1.81 -0.33
C LEU A 189 -5.84 1.24 -1.61
N GLU A 190 -6.46 0.22 -2.21
CA GLU A 190 -6.00 -0.42 -3.45
C GLU A 190 -6.51 0.28 -4.71
N ARG A 191 -7.15 1.46 -4.59
CA ARG A 191 -7.56 2.24 -5.77
C ARG A 191 -6.30 2.59 -6.56
N PRO A 192 -6.21 2.19 -7.84
CA PRO A 192 -4.98 2.34 -8.58
C PRO A 192 -4.73 3.79 -9.00
N LEU A 193 -5.71 4.68 -8.91
CA LEU A 193 -5.60 6.07 -9.36
C LEU A 193 -5.74 7.01 -8.18
N HIS A 194 -4.73 7.85 -7.96
CA HIS A 194 -4.76 8.93 -6.99
C HIS A 194 -4.50 10.28 -7.65
N ILE A 195 -5.28 11.29 -7.28
CA ILE A 195 -5.14 12.65 -7.77
C ILE A 195 -4.89 13.55 -6.57
N THR A 196 -3.79 14.31 -6.62
CA THR A 196 -3.46 15.32 -5.62
C THR A 196 -3.36 16.68 -6.32
N VAL A 197 -4.06 17.68 -5.80
CA VAL A 197 -3.97 19.07 -6.26
C VAL A 197 -3.61 19.93 -5.06
N SER A 198 -2.62 20.81 -5.22
CA SER A 198 -2.19 21.77 -4.21
C SER A 198 -2.05 23.14 -4.85
N VAL A 199 -2.59 24.15 -4.17
CA VAL A 199 -2.42 25.55 -4.54
C VAL A 199 -1.86 26.24 -3.33
N SER A 200 -0.72 26.91 -3.46
CA SER A 200 -0.11 27.63 -2.35
C SER A 200 0.34 29.03 -2.78
N GLY A 201 0.46 29.91 -1.80
CA GLY A 201 1.05 31.23 -1.96
C GLY A 201 2.16 31.41 -0.95
N GLY A 202 3.14 32.25 -1.29
CA GLY A 202 4.28 32.47 -0.41
C GLY A 202 5.06 33.72 -0.74
N TYR A 203 6.14 33.91 -0.01
CA TYR A 203 7.10 34.99 -0.20
C TYR A 203 8.49 34.40 -0.33
N ASP A 204 9.24 34.86 -1.32
CA ASP A 204 10.61 34.49 -1.61
C ASP A 204 11.49 35.74 -1.52
N THR A 205 12.51 35.70 -0.66
CA THR A 205 13.40 36.85 -0.46
C THR A 205 14.46 36.99 -1.54
N ASN A 206 14.66 36.00 -2.41
CA ASN A 206 15.74 36.03 -3.41
C ASN A 206 15.38 35.24 -4.68
N VAL A 207 14.54 35.83 -5.54
CA VAL A 207 13.99 35.19 -6.75
C VAL A 207 15.07 34.85 -7.78
N VAL A 208 16.11 35.68 -7.88
CA VAL A 208 17.19 35.57 -8.89
C VAL A 208 18.53 35.10 -8.29
N LEU A 209 18.53 34.61 -7.04
CA LEU A 209 19.72 34.11 -6.34
C LEU A 209 20.89 35.11 -6.30
N LYS A 210 20.64 36.33 -5.85
CA LYS A 210 21.63 37.41 -5.79
C LYS A 210 22.78 37.16 -4.83
N PRO A 211 23.99 37.61 -5.17
CA PRO A 211 25.15 37.49 -4.31
C PRO A 211 25.10 38.37 -3.05
N LEU A 212 25.79 37.95 -1.98
CA LEU A 212 25.87 38.66 -0.68
C LEU A 212 26.62 40.00 -0.77
N GLU A 213 27.77 40.06 -1.47
CA GLU A 213 28.56 41.29 -1.67
C GLU A 213 29.31 41.29 -3.02
N THR A 214 28.98 42.20 -3.96
CA THR A 214 29.95 42.97 -4.80
C THR A 214 29.28 43.92 -5.82
N GLU A 215 29.92 45.08 -6.02
CA GLU A 215 29.58 46.19 -6.94
C GLU A 215 29.76 45.88 -8.45
N VAL A 216 29.80 44.61 -8.88
CA VAL A 216 30.14 44.22 -10.26
C VAL A 216 28.96 43.52 -10.96
N ALA A 217 27.82 44.21 -11.07
CA ALA A 217 26.83 43.95 -12.11
C ALA A 217 25.99 45.22 -12.34
N PRO A 218 25.99 45.81 -13.56
CA PRO A 218 25.22 47.02 -13.82
C PRO A 218 23.68 46.82 -13.84
N ASP A 219 23.17 45.58 -13.80
CA ASP A 219 21.75 45.29 -14.09
C ASP A 219 21.17 44.06 -13.34
N ILE A 220 21.41 43.92 -12.03
CA ILE A 220 20.75 42.86 -11.22
C ILE A 220 20.00 43.49 -10.03
N THR A 221 18.72 43.83 -10.28
CA THR A 221 17.76 44.52 -9.39
C THR A 221 17.34 43.69 -8.18
N ASN A 222 17.48 44.19 -6.92
CA ASN A 222 17.04 43.55 -5.65
C ASN A 222 15.55 43.10 -5.73
N GLU A 223 15.29 41.80 -5.76
CA GLU A 223 14.01 41.21 -6.19
C GLU A 223 13.63 40.08 -5.25
N ASP A 224 12.86 40.46 -4.24
CA ASP A 224 11.99 39.58 -3.49
C ASP A 224 10.57 39.65 -4.09
N SER A 225 9.76 38.62 -3.85
CA SER A 225 8.43 38.58 -4.44
C SER A 225 7.49 37.61 -3.76
N PHE A 226 6.20 37.94 -3.85
CA PHE A 226 5.16 36.96 -3.63
C PHE A 226 5.06 36.01 -4.83
N PHE A 227 4.86 34.74 -4.53
CA PHE A 227 4.61 33.73 -5.55
C PHE A 227 3.33 32.95 -5.29
N LYS A 228 2.85 32.32 -6.35
CA LYS A 228 1.73 31.37 -6.36
C LYS A 228 2.24 30.08 -6.96
N ASN A 229 2.01 28.97 -6.28
CA ASN A 229 2.32 27.65 -6.78
C ASN A 229 1.03 26.88 -7.06
N VAL A 230 1.03 26.16 -8.18
CA VAL A 230 -0.02 25.21 -8.53
C VAL A 230 0.65 23.88 -8.83
N ASN A 231 0.32 22.85 -8.06
CA ASN A 231 0.81 21.50 -8.24
C ASN A 231 -0.36 20.57 -8.48
N ALA A 232 -0.25 19.71 -9.48
CA ALA A 232 -1.20 18.63 -9.74
C ALA A 232 -0.42 17.34 -10.00
N ARG A 233 -0.82 16.26 -9.35
CA ARG A 233 -0.18 14.95 -9.47
C ARG A 233 -1.21 13.87 -9.68
N LEU A 234 -0.98 13.04 -10.68
CA LEU A 234 -1.74 11.84 -11.01
C LEU A 234 -0.84 10.64 -10.79
N ASP A 235 -1.13 9.81 -9.79
CA ASP A 235 -0.43 8.57 -9.52
C ASP A 235 -1.28 7.38 -10.02
N TYR A 236 -0.63 6.48 -10.76
CA TYR A 236 -1.18 5.19 -11.19
C TYR A 236 -0.38 4.04 -10.58
N LEU A 237 -0.99 3.36 -9.61
CA LEU A 237 -0.43 2.32 -8.75
C LEU A 237 -1.29 1.05 -8.86
N PRO A 238 -1.30 0.34 -10.00
CA PRO A 238 -2.11 -0.85 -10.17
C PRO A 238 -1.72 -1.96 -9.20
N ALA A 239 -2.71 -2.63 -8.63
CA ALA A 239 -2.52 -3.89 -7.92
C ALA A 239 -2.21 -5.00 -8.93
N LEU A 240 -0.92 -5.21 -9.19
CA LEU A 240 -0.45 -6.31 -10.04
C LEU A 240 -0.35 -7.62 -9.25
N PRO A 241 -0.56 -8.77 -9.90
CA PRO A 241 -0.30 -10.06 -9.26
C PRO A 241 1.19 -10.16 -8.91
N PHE A 242 1.46 -10.68 -7.71
CA PHE A 242 2.82 -11.03 -7.31
C PHE A 242 3.48 -11.87 -8.40
N PRO A 243 4.74 -11.62 -8.79
CA PRO A 243 5.73 -10.72 -8.16
C PRO A 243 5.91 -9.34 -8.81
N TRP A 244 5.00 -8.92 -9.69
CA TRP A 244 5.20 -7.71 -10.49
C TRP A 244 4.93 -6.41 -9.72
N ILE A 245 5.76 -5.39 -9.97
CA ILE A 245 5.61 -4.04 -9.42
C ILE A 245 5.52 -3.06 -10.59
N PHE A 246 4.54 -2.17 -10.55
CA PHE A 246 4.45 -1.06 -11.50
C PHE A 246 3.85 0.17 -10.85
N ASN A 247 4.56 1.28 -10.96
CA ASN A 247 4.08 2.60 -10.52
C ASN A 247 4.36 3.59 -11.65
N SER A 248 3.43 4.49 -11.91
CA SER A 248 3.68 5.63 -12.78
C SER A 248 3.02 6.87 -12.20
N SER A 249 3.62 8.03 -12.44
CA SER A 249 3.01 9.30 -12.07
C SER A 249 3.29 10.39 -13.08
N TYR A 250 2.30 11.25 -13.30
CA TYR A 250 2.48 12.52 -13.98
C TYR A 250 2.28 13.65 -12.97
N SER A 251 3.21 14.59 -12.93
CA SER A 251 3.13 15.77 -12.07
C SER A 251 3.35 17.04 -12.87
N PHE A 252 2.42 17.97 -12.73
CA PHE A 252 2.51 19.35 -13.19
C PHE A 252 2.83 20.24 -11.99
N SER A 253 3.80 21.13 -12.12
CA SER A 253 4.16 22.12 -11.10
C SER A 253 4.37 23.48 -11.78
N GLY A 254 3.66 24.51 -11.36
CA GLY A 254 3.81 25.87 -11.87
C GLY A 254 4.09 26.84 -10.73
N THR A 255 5.09 27.69 -10.89
CA THR A 255 5.47 28.76 -9.94
C THR A 255 5.35 30.10 -10.66
N PHE A 256 4.57 31.03 -10.10
CA PHE A 256 4.25 32.31 -10.73
C PHE A 256 4.51 33.46 -9.75
N TYR A 257 5.33 34.44 -10.15
CA TYR A 257 5.72 35.57 -9.30
C TYR A 257 4.90 36.85 -9.61
N ASP A 258 4.70 37.70 -8.61
CA ASP A 258 3.87 38.92 -8.71
C ASP A 258 4.64 40.18 -9.17
N THR A 259 5.94 40.09 -9.47
CA THR A 259 6.76 41.29 -9.73
C THR A 259 6.27 42.05 -10.96
N GLN A 260 5.99 43.34 -10.77
CA GLN A 260 5.50 44.26 -11.80
C GLN A 260 6.53 44.56 -12.91
N VAL A 261 7.79 44.14 -12.73
CA VAL A 261 8.90 44.54 -13.60
C VAL A 261 9.36 43.42 -14.54
N ARG A 262 9.36 42.14 -14.12
CA ARG A 262 9.78 41.01 -14.97
C ARG A 262 9.14 39.68 -14.52
N ARG A 263 8.05 39.25 -15.19
CA ARG A 263 7.50 37.87 -15.08
C ARG A 263 8.44 36.80 -15.65
N THR A 264 9.73 37.12 -15.80
CA THR A 264 10.73 36.32 -16.52
C THR A 264 11.23 35.10 -15.71
N HIS A 265 10.64 34.89 -14.52
CA HIS A 265 11.00 33.83 -13.58
C HIS A 265 9.82 32.89 -13.29
N ASP A 266 8.67 33.10 -13.96
CA ASP A 266 7.60 32.12 -13.94
C ASP A 266 8.15 30.82 -14.57
N SER A 267 7.85 29.68 -13.95
CA SER A 267 8.27 28.39 -14.46
C SER A 267 7.14 27.38 -14.40
N ILE A 268 7.11 26.48 -15.36
CA ILE A 268 6.23 25.32 -15.41
C ILE A 268 7.09 24.09 -15.62
N SER A 269 6.89 23.06 -14.82
CA SER A 269 7.54 21.77 -14.94
C SER A 269 6.49 20.66 -15.12
N ASN A 270 6.69 19.83 -16.12
CA ASN A 270 5.93 18.62 -16.39
C ASN A 270 6.86 17.44 -16.17
N ASN A 271 6.56 16.59 -15.18
CA ASN A 271 7.38 15.44 -14.86
C ASN A 271 6.58 14.14 -15.01
N LEU A 272 7.10 13.23 -15.83
CA LEU A 272 6.60 11.88 -16.04
C LEU A 272 7.57 10.89 -15.40
N TYR A 273 7.05 10.10 -14.46
CA TYR A 273 7.81 9.09 -13.74
C TYR A 273 7.22 7.71 -14.00
N GLY A 274 8.10 6.73 -14.15
CA GLY A 274 7.75 5.31 -14.30
C GLY A 274 8.71 4.44 -13.50
N LEU A 275 8.16 3.45 -12.82
CA LEU A 275 8.88 2.38 -12.15
C LEU A 275 8.24 1.06 -12.53
N ALA A 276 9.03 0.15 -13.08
CA ALA A 276 8.63 -1.23 -13.35
C ALA A 276 9.63 -2.16 -12.67
N GLY A 277 9.16 -3.17 -11.95
CA GLY A 277 10.04 -4.03 -11.17
C GLY A 277 9.51 -5.41 -10.88
N TYR A 278 10.36 -6.21 -10.26
CA TYR A 278 10.11 -7.59 -9.87
C TYR A 278 10.48 -7.79 -8.40
N ASN A 279 9.57 -8.39 -7.64
CA ASN A 279 9.72 -8.66 -6.22
C ASN A 279 10.21 -10.09 -5.95
N PHE A 280 11.34 -10.23 -5.27
CA PHE A 280 11.95 -11.51 -4.88
C PHE A 280 11.65 -11.91 -3.43
N GLY A 281 10.66 -11.28 -2.81
CA GLY A 281 10.26 -11.48 -1.41
C GLY A 281 11.02 -10.58 -0.45
N SER A 282 12.34 -10.77 -0.31
CA SER A 282 13.17 -9.97 0.62
C SER A 282 13.67 -8.65 0.04
N TYR A 283 13.71 -8.54 -1.29
CA TYR A 283 14.09 -7.34 -2.04
C TYR A 283 13.34 -7.28 -3.36
N SER A 284 13.32 -6.10 -3.99
CA SER A 284 12.87 -5.92 -5.37
C SER A 284 13.93 -5.25 -6.22
N LEU A 285 13.95 -5.60 -7.50
CA LEU A 285 14.74 -4.93 -8.53
C LEU A 285 13.78 -4.15 -9.41
N ASN A 286 14.04 -2.87 -9.63
CA ASN A 286 13.17 -1.97 -10.36
C ASN A 286 13.97 -1.21 -11.42
N GLY A 287 13.40 -0.97 -12.59
CA GLY A 287 13.86 0.05 -13.53
C GLY A 287 13.07 1.31 -13.32
N ILE A 288 13.76 2.44 -13.21
CA ILE A 288 13.18 3.77 -13.04
C ILE A 288 13.45 4.58 -14.31
N VAL A 289 12.43 5.30 -14.76
CA VAL A 289 12.52 6.34 -15.79
C VAL A 289 11.85 7.60 -15.25
N ASN A 290 12.52 8.73 -15.41
CA ASN A 290 11.98 10.03 -15.05
C ASN A 290 12.27 11.01 -16.19
N TYR A 291 11.22 11.62 -16.73
CA TYR A 291 11.32 12.62 -17.79
C TYR A 291 10.72 13.94 -17.31
N THR A 292 11.49 15.01 -17.36
CA THR A 292 11.04 16.35 -16.99
C THR A 292 11.11 17.27 -18.20
N TYR A 293 10.02 17.96 -18.50
CA TYR A 293 9.95 19.04 -19.48
C TYR A 293 9.69 20.36 -18.74
N MET A 294 10.60 21.31 -18.91
CA MET A 294 10.55 22.58 -18.19
C MET A 294 10.36 23.75 -19.15
N LEU A 295 9.44 24.62 -18.79
CA LEU A 295 9.19 25.90 -19.42
C LEU A 295 9.60 27.01 -18.47
N ARG A 296 10.23 28.04 -19.01
CA ARG A 296 10.45 29.32 -18.35
C ARG A 296 9.67 30.37 -19.13
N ARG A 297 9.21 31.40 -18.44
CA ARG A 297 8.65 32.57 -19.12
C ARG A 297 9.73 33.61 -19.25
N ASN A 298 9.99 34.16 -20.44
CA ASN A 298 10.86 35.30 -20.64
C ASN A 298 10.67 35.96 -22.03
N PRO A 299 9.89 37.05 -22.20
CA PRO A 299 8.62 37.42 -21.57
C PRO A 299 7.42 36.52 -21.98
N ASP A 300 7.57 35.75 -23.06
CA ASP A 300 6.65 34.68 -23.49
C ASP A 300 7.14 33.32 -22.94
N TRP A 301 6.31 32.28 -23.06
CA TRP A 301 6.72 30.93 -22.63
C TRP A 301 7.68 30.32 -23.65
N GLU A 302 8.85 29.92 -23.15
CA GLU A 302 9.89 29.23 -23.89
C GLU A 302 10.22 27.91 -23.21
N THR A 303 10.67 26.94 -23.99
CA THR A 303 11.27 25.73 -23.43
C THR A 303 12.57 26.11 -22.76
N LEU A 304 12.74 25.73 -21.50
CA LEU A 304 14.03 25.81 -20.83
C LEU A 304 14.87 24.57 -21.17
N GLY A 305 14.26 23.39 -21.12
CA GLY A 305 14.94 22.15 -21.42
C GLY A 305 14.14 20.88 -21.14
N HIS A 306 14.76 19.76 -21.45
CA HIS A 306 14.26 18.40 -21.28
C HIS A 306 15.30 17.57 -20.52
N PHE A 307 14.85 16.83 -19.51
CA PHE A 307 15.72 16.04 -18.65
C PHE A 307 15.25 14.60 -18.60
N LEU A 308 16.09 13.64 -18.99
CA LEU A 308 15.76 12.21 -18.98
C LEU A 308 16.70 11.44 -18.04
N GLY A 309 16.15 10.97 -16.93
CA GLY A 309 16.80 10.08 -15.99
C GLY A 309 16.38 8.63 -16.20
N LEU A 310 17.33 7.70 -16.20
CA LEU A 310 17.06 6.27 -16.27
C LEU A 310 18.07 5.47 -15.47
N GLY A 311 17.60 4.43 -14.77
CA GLY A 311 18.50 3.54 -14.05
C GLY A 311 17.80 2.45 -13.23
N PRO A 312 18.53 1.39 -12.86
CA PRO A 312 18.05 0.41 -11.90
C PRO A 312 18.01 0.93 -10.46
N SER A 313 17.06 0.42 -9.68
CA SER A 313 17.08 0.49 -8.23
C SER A 313 16.88 -0.89 -7.58
N VAL A 314 17.54 -1.09 -6.44
CA VAL A 314 17.32 -2.24 -5.56
C VAL A 314 16.68 -1.72 -4.29
N ARG A 315 15.50 -2.25 -3.96
CA ARG A 315 14.77 -1.91 -2.73
C ARG A 315 14.72 -3.12 -1.82
N MET A 316 15.07 -2.94 -0.55
CA MET A 316 15.08 -4.01 0.44
C MET A 316 14.41 -3.56 1.73
N SER A 317 13.64 -4.44 2.34
CA SER A 317 13.02 -4.19 3.65
C SER A 317 13.73 -5.01 4.72
N TRP A 318 14.13 -4.37 5.82
CA TRP A 318 14.70 -5.04 6.98
C TRP A 318 13.78 -4.84 8.18
N ARG A 319 13.31 -5.95 8.77
CA ARG A 319 12.17 -5.95 9.69
C ARG A 319 10.96 -5.27 9.01
N GLN A 320 9.90 -4.97 9.76
CA GLN A 320 8.69 -4.35 9.19
C GLN A 320 8.78 -2.81 9.10
N ASN A 321 9.93 -2.20 9.46
CA ASN A 321 10.02 -0.75 9.67
C ASN A 321 11.30 -0.09 9.13
N HIS A 322 12.22 -0.82 8.48
CA HIS A 322 13.33 -0.21 7.74
C HIS A 322 13.22 -0.55 6.26
N LEU A 323 13.32 0.47 5.42
CA LEU A 323 13.33 0.35 3.97
C LEU A 323 14.60 1.02 3.44
N PHE A 324 15.38 0.28 2.66
CA PHE A 324 16.56 0.79 1.98
C PHE A 324 16.33 0.75 0.47
N GLU A 325 16.79 1.78 -0.23
CA GLU A 325 16.78 1.85 -1.67
C GLU A 325 18.13 2.35 -2.17
N LEU A 326 18.76 1.54 -3.03
CA LEU A 326 19.98 1.87 -3.74
C LEU A 326 19.62 2.09 -5.21
N PHE A 327 20.11 3.17 -5.80
CA PHE A 327 19.93 3.49 -7.21
C PHE A 327 21.25 3.87 -7.84
N GLY A 328 21.41 3.53 -9.11
CA GLY A 328 22.47 4.05 -9.97
C GLY A 328 21.93 4.19 -11.38
N GLY A 329 22.15 5.33 -12.02
CA GLY A 329 21.59 5.64 -13.33
C GLY A 329 22.29 6.80 -14.00
N VAL A 330 21.77 7.15 -15.17
CA VAL A 330 22.24 8.29 -15.96
C VAL A 330 21.13 9.33 -16.06
N LEU A 331 21.52 10.59 -16.15
CA LEU A 331 20.64 11.73 -16.37
C LEU A 331 21.18 12.50 -17.57
N PHE A 332 20.37 12.61 -18.61
CA PHE A 332 20.62 13.46 -19.76
C PHE A 332 19.94 14.81 -19.54
N LYS A 333 20.66 15.91 -19.76
CA LYS A 333 20.14 17.26 -19.72
C LYS A 333 20.36 17.93 -21.08
N GLU A 334 19.27 18.39 -21.66
CA GLU A 334 19.26 19.15 -22.92
C GLU A 334 18.52 20.46 -22.64
N TYR A 335 19.21 21.58 -22.77
CA TYR A 335 18.69 22.93 -22.65
C TYR A 335 18.48 23.50 -24.05
N GLU A 336 17.44 24.33 -24.20
CA GLU A 336 17.13 24.98 -25.49
C GLU A 336 17.71 26.39 -25.60
N GLU A 337 18.30 26.91 -24.52
CA GLU A 337 18.90 28.24 -24.49
C GLU A 337 20.36 28.17 -24.94
N ASP A 338 20.69 28.90 -26.02
CA ASP A 338 22.07 29.01 -26.49
C ASP A 338 22.96 29.61 -25.39
N PRO A 339 24.13 29.00 -25.10
CA PRO A 339 25.01 29.52 -24.06
C PRO A 339 25.62 30.87 -24.49
N LEU A 340 25.81 31.77 -23.51
CA LEU A 340 26.43 33.07 -23.76
C LEU A 340 27.87 32.95 -24.25
N ILE A 341 28.58 31.94 -23.74
CA ILE A 341 29.91 31.50 -24.16
C ILE A 341 29.95 29.97 -24.13
N PRO A 342 30.73 29.30 -24.99
CA PRO A 342 30.78 27.83 -25.01
C PRO A 342 31.11 27.20 -23.66
N GLU A 343 31.92 27.86 -22.83
CA GLU A 343 32.30 27.37 -21.51
C GLU A 343 31.15 27.38 -20.48
N GLU A 344 29.99 27.97 -20.80
CA GLU A 344 28.79 28.04 -19.97
C GLU A 344 27.63 27.19 -20.55
N ASP A 345 27.94 26.24 -21.43
CA ASP A 345 26.95 25.29 -21.95
C ASP A 345 26.50 24.30 -20.86
N ASN A 346 25.19 24.24 -20.63
CA ASN A 346 24.57 23.47 -19.55
C ASN A 346 24.16 22.05 -19.97
N ASP A 347 24.25 21.73 -21.26
CA ASP A 347 23.97 20.38 -21.74
C ASP A 347 24.91 19.38 -21.09
N ALA A 348 24.35 18.24 -20.65
CA ALA A 348 25.10 17.36 -19.76
C ALA A 348 24.65 15.90 -19.80
N GLN A 349 25.60 15.02 -19.49
CA GLN A 349 25.36 13.64 -19.09
C GLN A 349 25.88 13.42 -17.67
N ALA A 350 24.99 13.13 -16.73
CA ALA A 350 25.36 12.90 -15.35
C ALA A 350 25.18 11.43 -14.95
N PHE A 351 26.16 10.87 -14.24
CA PHE A 351 26.02 9.60 -13.53
C PHE A 351 25.52 9.85 -12.10
N ASN A 352 24.30 9.41 -11.81
CA ASN A 352 23.63 9.66 -10.54
C ASN A 352 23.47 8.38 -9.74
N THR A 353 23.87 8.42 -8.47
CA THR A 353 23.64 7.34 -7.52
C THR A 353 23.05 7.88 -6.23
N TYR A 354 22.25 7.05 -5.55
CA TYR A 354 21.83 7.37 -4.20
C TYR A 354 21.62 6.14 -3.33
N LEU A 355 21.83 6.33 -2.04
CA LEU A 355 21.39 5.43 -0.98
C LEU A 355 20.36 6.16 -0.13
N ASN A 356 19.15 5.59 -0.07
CA ASN A 356 18.06 6.10 0.75
C ASN A 356 17.72 5.08 1.84
N TRP A 357 17.60 5.55 3.07
CA TRP A 357 17.13 4.79 4.23
C TRP A 357 15.91 5.48 4.83
N LEU A 358 14.77 4.81 4.75
CA LEU A 358 13.53 5.19 5.43
C LEU A 358 13.33 4.29 6.66
N TRP A 359 13.16 4.91 7.82
CA TRP A 359 12.94 4.25 9.10
C TRP A 359 11.60 4.69 9.70
N GLY A 360 10.65 3.75 9.79
CA GLY A 360 9.46 3.87 10.62
C GLY A 360 9.82 3.68 12.09
N ILE A 361 10.02 4.79 12.80
CA ILE A 361 10.32 4.77 14.24
C ILE A 361 9.08 4.32 15.02
N THR A 362 7.92 4.79 14.60
CA THR A 362 6.59 4.35 15.05
C THR A 362 5.67 4.28 13.83
N ASP A 363 4.44 3.79 14.01
CA ASP A 363 3.43 3.76 12.94
C ASP A 363 3.10 5.15 12.35
N ARG A 364 3.45 6.24 13.06
CA ARG A 364 3.16 7.63 12.64
C ARG A 364 4.41 8.51 12.52
N THR A 365 5.58 8.02 12.93
CA THR A 365 6.85 8.76 12.92
C THR A 365 7.85 8.11 11.98
N PHE A 366 8.38 8.90 11.04
CA PHE A 366 9.30 8.44 10.01
C PHE A 366 10.55 9.31 9.98
N LEU A 367 11.71 8.68 9.82
CA LEU A 367 12.98 9.32 9.50
C LEU A 367 13.42 8.86 8.11
N SER A 368 13.84 9.78 7.26
CA SER A 368 14.49 9.49 5.98
C SER A 368 15.90 10.09 6.01
N LEU A 369 16.89 9.27 5.71
CA LEU A 369 18.28 9.66 5.51
C LEU A 369 18.68 9.29 4.09
N ARG A 370 19.28 10.21 3.36
CA ARG A 370 19.68 10.00 1.97
C ARG A 370 21.05 10.58 1.69
N TYR A 371 21.85 9.82 0.96
CA TYR A 371 23.09 10.27 0.35
C TYR A 371 22.96 10.15 -1.17
N ASP A 372 23.26 11.22 -1.89
CA ASP A 372 23.32 11.26 -3.34
C ASP A 372 24.74 11.61 -3.79
N PHE A 373 25.19 10.99 -4.87
CA PHE A 373 26.38 11.37 -5.60
C PHE A 373 26.03 11.53 -7.08
N ALA A 374 26.44 12.65 -7.66
CA ALA A 374 26.27 12.94 -9.08
C ALA A 374 27.63 13.37 -9.65
N ALA A 375 28.07 12.73 -10.72
CA ALA A 375 29.20 13.19 -11.54
C ALA A 375 28.62 13.72 -12.85
N GLU A 376 28.77 15.00 -13.12
CA GLU A 376 28.12 15.71 -14.22
C GLU A 376 29.13 16.13 -15.27
N ASP A 377 29.07 15.49 -16.44
CA ASP A 377 29.89 15.78 -17.61
C ASP A 377 29.10 16.75 -18.51
N THR A 378 29.48 18.03 -18.48
CA THR A 378 28.81 19.12 -19.20
C THR A 378 29.57 19.48 -20.47
N ASP A 379 28.86 19.95 -21.50
CA ASP A 379 29.49 20.47 -22.71
C ASP A 379 30.29 21.76 -22.45
N GLY A 380 29.88 22.55 -21.43
CA GLY A 380 30.59 23.76 -20.99
C GLY A 380 31.60 23.48 -19.87
N ASP A 381 32.88 23.77 -20.12
CA ASP A 381 33.97 23.48 -19.18
C ASP A 381 33.77 24.09 -17.77
N ASN A 382 33.09 25.24 -17.63
CA ASN A 382 32.91 25.88 -16.32
C ASN A 382 31.91 25.14 -15.43
N LEU A 383 31.11 24.23 -15.97
CA LEU A 383 29.96 23.62 -15.30
C LEU A 383 30.17 22.14 -14.93
N ASP A 384 31.23 21.51 -15.44
CA ASP A 384 31.61 20.12 -15.16
C ASP A 384 31.95 19.98 -13.67
N ASN A 385 31.27 19.06 -12.97
CA ASN A 385 31.36 18.97 -11.52
C ASN A 385 31.02 17.59 -10.94
N ASP A 386 31.53 17.36 -9.73
CA ASP A 386 31.08 16.29 -8.84
C ASP A 386 30.29 16.88 -7.67
N THR A 387 29.11 16.33 -7.41
CA THR A 387 28.23 16.76 -6.32
C THR A 387 27.97 15.64 -5.32
N HIS A 388 28.24 15.92 -4.04
CA HIS A 388 27.84 15.10 -2.90
C HIS A 388 26.68 15.74 -2.15
N ARG A 389 25.62 15.00 -1.86
CA ARG A 389 24.44 15.53 -1.15
C ARG A 389 24.02 14.63 0.00
N PHE A 390 23.80 15.23 1.16
CA PHE A 390 23.31 14.57 2.36
C PHE A 390 21.98 15.19 2.75
N SER A 391 20.94 14.37 2.91
CA SER A 391 19.61 14.82 3.32
C SER A 391 19.12 14.04 4.52
N ALA A 392 18.52 14.74 5.48
CA ALA A 392 17.84 14.15 6.62
C ALA A 392 16.45 14.79 6.77
N ASN A 393 15.42 13.98 6.94
CA ASN A 393 14.05 14.45 7.07
C ASN A 393 13.29 13.61 8.10
N VAL A 394 12.66 14.25 9.07
CA VAL A 394 11.83 13.59 10.08
C VAL A 394 10.41 14.13 10.01
N SER A 395 9.42 13.23 10.09
CA SER A 395 8.00 13.59 10.18
C SER A 395 7.35 12.86 11.33
N PHE A 396 6.63 13.59 12.18
CA PHE A 396 6.00 13.05 13.38
C PHE A 396 4.67 13.76 13.68
N PRO A 397 3.69 13.06 14.30
CA PRO A 397 2.48 13.69 14.77
C PRO A 397 2.77 14.55 16.00
N VAL A 398 1.94 15.54 16.25
CA VAL A 398 1.92 16.26 17.53
C VAL A 398 0.69 15.89 18.36
N TRP A 399 0.50 16.52 19.51
CA TRP A 399 -0.61 16.23 20.44
C TRP A 399 -2.01 16.52 19.89
N ILE A 400 -2.12 17.13 18.71
CA ILE A 400 -3.38 17.39 18.00
C ILE A 400 -3.44 16.46 16.79
N ASP A 401 -4.22 15.39 16.82
CA ASP A 401 -4.47 14.52 15.65
C ASP A 401 -5.46 15.25 14.69
N PRO A 402 -5.23 15.33 13.37
CA PRO A 402 -4.17 14.75 12.54
C PRO A 402 -3.05 15.72 12.14
N LEU A 403 -2.66 16.63 13.03
CA LEU A 403 -1.58 17.60 12.77
C LEU A 403 -0.20 16.92 12.86
N ARG A 404 0.64 17.19 11.86
CA ARG A 404 1.99 16.65 11.74
C ARG A 404 2.99 17.77 11.52
N ILE A 405 4.19 17.56 12.05
CA ILE A 405 5.35 18.41 11.80
C ILE A 405 6.33 17.62 10.94
N GLN A 406 6.97 18.32 10.01
CA GLN A 406 8.09 17.84 9.22
C GLN A 406 9.27 18.78 9.40
N ILE A 407 10.45 18.24 9.66
CA ILE A 407 11.69 19.02 9.78
C ILE A 407 12.74 18.28 8.97
N GLY A 408 13.50 19.02 8.16
CA GLY A 408 14.60 18.44 7.43
C GLY A 408 15.72 19.42 7.16
N ALA A 409 16.85 18.84 6.78
CA ALA A 409 18.03 19.57 6.37
C ALA A 409 18.72 18.83 5.21
N GLN A 410 19.42 19.59 4.39
CA GLN A 410 20.23 19.10 3.31
C GLN A 410 21.53 19.90 3.24
N ALA A 411 22.64 19.21 2.98
CA ALA A 411 23.92 19.80 2.63
C ALA A 411 24.34 19.23 1.27
N ALA A 412 24.72 20.09 0.34
CA ALA A 412 25.26 19.74 -0.97
C ALA A 412 26.64 20.39 -1.10
N MET A 413 27.64 19.59 -1.45
CA MET A 413 29.00 20.05 -1.77
C MET A 413 29.23 19.76 -3.24
N GLN A 414 29.52 20.81 -4.01
CA GLN A 414 29.68 20.76 -5.45
C GLN A 414 31.06 21.29 -5.83
N ASP A 415 31.91 20.39 -6.32
CA ASP A 415 33.28 20.72 -6.70
C ASP A 415 33.40 20.69 -8.23
N TYR A 416 33.79 21.82 -8.82
CA TYR A 416 33.93 21.95 -10.27
C TYR A 416 35.29 21.42 -10.73
N ASN A 417 35.27 20.68 -11.83
CA ASN A 417 36.40 19.90 -12.30
C ASN A 417 37.44 20.75 -13.02
N ASN A 418 37.04 21.87 -13.62
CA ASN A 418 37.91 22.75 -14.42
C ASN A 418 38.09 24.14 -13.78
N ASN A 419 39.12 24.85 -14.23
CA ASN A 419 39.30 26.25 -13.86
C ASN A 419 38.25 27.10 -14.59
N HIS A 420 37.53 27.92 -13.85
CA HIS A 420 36.54 28.82 -14.42
C HIS A 420 37.23 29.80 -15.39
N SER A 421 36.71 29.86 -16.62
CA SER A 421 37.22 30.69 -17.73
C SER A 421 37.44 32.17 -17.35
N ALA A 422 36.49 32.80 -16.64
CA ALA A 422 36.55 34.19 -16.22
C ALA A 422 37.45 34.47 -15.00
N PHE A 423 37.55 33.52 -14.06
CA PHE A 423 38.22 33.73 -12.77
C PHE A 423 39.56 33.00 -12.60
N GLY A 424 39.87 32.04 -13.48
CA GLY A 424 41.11 31.29 -13.49
C GLY A 424 41.31 30.33 -12.30
N VAL A 425 40.26 30.05 -11.55
CA VAL A 425 40.27 29.16 -10.36
C VAL A 425 39.17 28.11 -10.48
N LYS A 426 39.37 26.93 -9.88
CA LYS A 426 38.29 25.94 -9.74
C LYS A 426 37.23 26.46 -8.77
N ARG A 427 35.97 26.44 -9.19
CA ARG A 427 34.84 26.80 -8.33
C ARG A 427 34.53 25.67 -7.36
N SER A 428 34.09 26.00 -6.15
CA SER A 428 33.60 25.05 -5.15
C SER A 428 32.47 25.72 -4.38
N ASP A 429 31.34 25.04 -4.34
CA ASP A 429 30.08 25.55 -3.81
C ASP A 429 29.49 24.61 -2.77
N ASP A 430 29.21 25.15 -1.60
CA ASP A 430 28.51 24.46 -0.52
C ASP A 430 27.13 25.07 -0.32
N THR A 431 26.08 24.28 -0.50
CA THR A 431 24.69 24.71 -0.28
C THR A 431 24.06 23.98 0.90
N TYR A 432 23.52 24.75 1.85
CA TYR A 432 22.82 24.27 3.03
C TYR A 432 21.35 24.69 2.99
N LEU A 433 20.44 23.72 3.02
CA LEU A 433 18.99 23.94 3.05
C LEU A 433 18.43 23.39 4.36
N GLY A 434 17.75 24.23 5.14
CA GLY A 434 16.94 23.82 6.28
C GLY A 434 15.47 24.10 6.03
N PHE A 435 14.57 23.19 6.40
CA PHE A 435 13.13 23.41 6.26
C PHE A 435 12.32 22.84 7.43
N ALA A 436 11.20 23.50 7.70
CA ALA A 436 10.20 23.07 8.66
C ALA A 436 8.80 23.29 8.09
N GLY A 437 7.94 22.30 8.26
CA GLY A 437 6.58 22.30 7.73
C GLY A 437 5.57 21.77 8.72
N ILE A 438 4.35 22.30 8.64
CA ILE A 438 3.16 21.84 9.37
C ILE A 438 2.15 21.35 8.34
N SER A 439 1.59 20.18 8.58
CA SER A 439 0.52 19.59 7.78
C SER A 439 -0.68 19.28 8.68
N TRP A 440 -1.86 19.78 8.33
CA TRP A 440 -3.09 19.54 9.08
C TRP A 440 -4.20 19.07 8.15
N ALA A 441 -4.53 17.78 8.23
CA ALA A 441 -5.63 17.16 7.50
C ALA A 441 -6.99 17.48 8.18
N PHE A 442 -7.44 18.73 8.08
CA PHE A 442 -8.61 19.25 8.79
C PHE A 442 -9.95 18.66 8.30
N TYR A 443 -9.99 18.12 7.09
CA TYR A 443 -11.18 17.45 6.53
C TYR A 443 -10.76 16.30 5.60
N LYS A 444 -11.64 15.33 5.37
CA LYS A 444 -11.33 14.17 4.52
C LYS A 444 -10.97 14.64 3.10
N GLY A 445 -9.72 14.39 2.70
CA GLY A 445 -9.18 14.77 1.39
C GLY A 445 -8.65 16.20 1.30
N PHE A 446 -8.66 16.97 2.40
CA PHE A 446 -8.15 18.34 2.45
C PHE A 446 -7.11 18.48 3.55
N THR A 447 -5.98 19.08 3.18
CA THR A 447 -4.84 19.27 4.06
C THR A 447 -4.35 20.70 3.92
N LEU A 448 -4.21 21.41 5.03
CA LEU A 448 -3.53 22.70 5.08
C LEU A 448 -2.02 22.45 5.29
N LEU A 449 -1.19 23.08 4.47
CA LEU A 449 0.26 22.99 4.51
C LEU A 449 0.85 24.37 4.76
N SER A 450 1.73 24.48 5.76
CA SER A 450 2.56 25.66 5.98
C SER A 450 4.01 25.25 6.00
N ASN A 451 4.86 25.91 5.21
CA ASN A 451 6.28 25.57 5.13
C ASN A 451 7.14 26.82 5.23
N TYR A 452 8.28 26.66 5.89
CA TYR A 452 9.39 27.60 5.89
C TYR A 452 10.64 26.87 5.44
N SER A 453 11.43 27.50 4.57
CA SER A 453 12.76 27.03 4.22
C SER A 453 13.78 28.18 4.20
N TYR A 454 15.00 27.85 4.55
CA TYR A 454 16.17 28.71 4.48
C TYR A 454 17.27 28.01 3.70
N THR A 455 17.83 28.70 2.72
CA THR A 455 18.98 28.24 1.94
C THR A 455 20.13 29.22 2.13
N LYS A 456 21.32 28.66 2.39
CA LYS A 456 22.60 29.35 2.37
C LYS A 456 23.48 28.71 1.30
N ALA A 457 23.98 29.48 0.35
CA ALA A 457 24.99 29.05 -0.60
C ALA A 457 26.29 29.79 -0.32
N ASP A 458 27.34 29.04 0.00
CA ASP A 458 28.70 29.52 0.19
C ASP A 458 29.53 29.09 -1.02
N SER A 459 30.32 29.99 -1.61
CA SER A 459 31.14 29.70 -2.78
C SER A 459 32.50 30.38 -2.62
N ASN A 460 33.55 29.76 -3.15
CA ASN A 460 34.84 30.44 -3.24
C ASN A 460 34.85 31.61 -4.26
N LEU A 461 33.77 31.77 -5.03
CA LEU A 461 33.51 32.90 -5.92
C LEU A 461 32.31 33.72 -5.38
N PRO A 462 32.52 34.96 -4.87
CA PRO A 462 31.49 35.74 -4.17
C PRO A 462 30.21 36.00 -4.98
N ILE A 463 30.27 35.93 -6.31
CA ILE A 463 29.11 36.13 -7.18
C ILE A 463 28.06 35.01 -7.08
N TYR A 464 28.41 33.86 -6.49
CA TYR A 464 27.51 32.72 -6.27
C TYR A 464 27.08 32.55 -4.81
N GLU A 465 27.57 33.40 -3.89
CA GLU A 465 27.21 33.33 -2.47
C GLU A 465 25.85 33.98 -2.20
N TYR A 466 24.86 33.28 -1.65
CA TYR A 466 23.56 33.90 -1.37
C TYR A 466 22.82 33.29 -0.17
N ASP A 467 21.92 34.10 0.41
CA ASP A 467 20.91 33.65 1.36
C ASP A 467 19.50 33.76 0.76
N ARG A 468 18.63 32.82 1.11
CA ARG A 468 17.24 32.81 0.63
C ARG A 468 16.29 32.25 1.68
N HIS A 469 15.20 32.97 1.93
CA HIS A 469 14.11 32.54 2.79
C HIS A 469 12.83 32.38 1.97
N ILE A 470 12.11 31.29 2.19
CA ILE A 470 10.81 31.03 1.57
C ILE A 470 9.82 30.69 2.67
N VAL A 471 8.70 31.40 2.69
CA VAL A 471 7.53 31.05 3.52
C VAL A 471 6.37 30.76 2.58
N SER A 472 5.65 29.67 2.79
CA SER A 472 4.47 29.32 1.99
C SER A 472 3.33 28.76 2.83
N LEU A 473 2.11 28.95 2.33
CA LEU A 473 0.86 28.43 2.88
C LEU A 473 -0.05 27.97 1.73
N GLY A 474 -0.69 26.82 1.85
CA GLY A 474 -1.61 26.29 0.83
C GLY A 474 -2.41 25.07 1.24
#